data_AF-A0A849VHN5-F1
#
_entry.id   AF-A0A849VHN5-F1
#
_cell.length_a   1.000
_cell.length_b   1.000
_cell.length_c   1.000
_cell.angle_alpha   90.00
_cell.angle_beta   90.00
_cell.angle_gamma   90.00
#
_symmetry.space_group_name_H-M   'P 1'
#
loop_
_entity.id
_entity.type
_entity.pdbx_description
1 polymer ?
#
loop_
_entity_poly.entity_id
_entity_poly.type
_entity_poly.pdbx_seq_one_letter_code
_entity_poly.pdbx_strand_id
1 'polypeptide(L)'
;MFYRVIILVATLLLSFSANANLVIIANKNFSENLDKEYVKRIFLGKEQLLPSGSKIMILEMDNESDTFAEFANSVVEKQPERYKAYMARQIFTGKMPPLQRVGSSAEMKELVSKDNYTIGYILKSEVDNTVKVILSF
;
A
#
# COMPACT_ATOMS: atom_id res chain seq x y z
N MET A 1 -22.95 5.90 -53.45
CA MET A 1 -21.94 5.03 -52.82
C MET A 1 -20.89 5.88 -52.09
N PHE A 2 -21.27 6.63 -51.03
CA PHE A 2 -20.32 7.47 -50.25
C PHE A 2 -20.75 7.71 -48.79
N TYR A 3 -21.39 6.73 -48.13
CA TYR A 3 -21.77 6.81 -46.71
C TYR A 3 -21.22 5.62 -45.90
N ARG A 4 -19.93 5.30 -46.07
CA ARG A 4 -19.29 4.15 -45.40
C ARG A 4 -18.06 4.47 -44.57
N VAL A 5 -17.72 5.74 -44.36
CA VAL A 5 -16.54 6.14 -43.58
C VAL A 5 -16.92 7.06 -42.42
N ILE A 6 -18.06 6.76 -41.79
CA ILE A 6 -18.41 7.29 -40.48
C ILE A 6 -18.70 6.03 -39.67
N ILE A 7 -18.14 5.95 -38.45
CA ILE A 7 -18.18 4.83 -37.49
C ILE A 7 -16.85 4.05 -37.48
N LEU A 8 -16.10 4.20 -36.37
CA LEU A 8 -15.07 3.31 -35.78
C LEU A 8 -13.73 3.93 -35.34
N VAL A 9 -13.71 5.12 -34.75
CA VAL A 9 -12.60 5.50 -33.84
C VAL A 9 -13.13 6.25 -32.61
N ALA A 10 -14.10 5.64 -31.94
CA ALA A 10 -14.57 6.08 -30.63
C ALA A 10 -14.67 4.88 -29.68
N THR A 11 -13.66 4.00 -29.69
CA THR A 11 -13.47 3.03 -28.61
C THR A 11 -12.86 3.75 -27.42
N LEU A 12 -13.75 4.33 -26.62
CA LEU A 12 -13.72 4.38 -25.17
C LEU A 12 -12.39 3.89 -24.56
N LEU A 13 -11.47 4.81 -24.31
CA LEU A 13 -10.62 4.73 -23.13
C LEU A 13 -11.51 5.09 -21.93
N LEU A 14 -12.50 4.24 -21.62
CA LEU A 14 -13.00 4.15 -20.27
C LEU A 14 -11.87 3.50 -19.49
N SER A 15 -10.93 4.31 -19.02
CA SER A 15 -10.10 3.93 -17.88
C SER A 15 -11.09 3.65 -16.76
N PHE A 16 -11.43 2.37 -16.58
CA PHE A 16 -12.11 1.91 -15.39
C PHE A 16 -11.12 2.21 -14.28
N SER A 17 -11.28 3.36 -13.61
CA SER A 17 -10.70 3.59 -12.31
C SER A 17 -11.39 2.56 -11.41
N ALA A 18 -10.84 1.34 -11.41
CA ALA A 18 -11.13 0.36 -10.39
C ALA A 18 -10.74 1.06 -9.10
N ASN A 19 -11.74 1.59 -8.40
CA ASN A 19 -11.58 2.15 -7.07
C ASN A 19 -11.36 0.94 -6.16
N ALA A 20 -10.16 0.38 -6.23
CA ALA A 20 -9.69 -0.63 -5.32
C ALA A 20 -9.48 0.10 -3.99
N ASN A 21 -10.51 0.08 -3.13
CA ASN A 21 -10.45 0.67 -1.79
C ASN A 21 -9.31 0.00 -1.03
N LEU A 22 -8.13 0.60 -1.00
CA LEU A 22 -6.97 0.08 -0.31
C LEU A 22 -7.03 0.54 1.14
N VAL A 23 -6.66 -0.37 2.05
CA VAL A 23 -6.69 -0.09 3.48
C VAL A 23 -5.34 -0.41 4.09
N ILE A 24 -5.00 0.39 5.10
CA ILE A 24 -3.85 0.11 5.96
C ILE A 24 -4.37 -0.68 7.15
N ILE A 25 -3.74 -1.82 7.38
CA ILE A 25 -4.07 -2.74 8.46
C ILE A 25 -2.97 -2.76 9.51
N ALA A 26 -3.39 -2.98 10.74
CA ALA A 26 -2.52 -3.16 11.90
C ALA A 26 -3.06 -4.31 12.77
N ASN A 27 -2.30 -4.65 13.80
CA ASN A 27 -2.78 -5.54 14.85
C ASN A 27 -4.09 -5.01 15.47
N LYS A 28 -4.95 -5.90 15.97
CA LYS A 28 -6.16 -5.51 16.71
C LYS A 28 -5.88 -4.60 17.91
N ASN A 29 -4.76 -4.82 18.58
CA ASN A 29 -4.35 -4.06 19.75
C ASN A 29 -3.62 -2.76 19.39
N PHE A 30 -3.52 -2.42 18.11
CA PHE A 30 -2.92 -1.16 17.66
C PHE A 30 -3.75 0.02 18.19
N SER A 31 -3.14 0.82 19.06
CA SER A 31 -3.80 1.86 19.84
C SER A 31 -3.62 3.27 19.25
N GLU A 32 -2.66 3.45 18.35
CA GLU A 32 -2.34 4.76 17.77
C GLU A 32 -3.35 5.16 16.70
N ASN A 33 -3.60 6.46 16.61
CA ASN A 33 -4.40 7.06 15.56
C ASN A 33 -3.48 7.84 14.61
N LEU A 34 -3.29 7.29 13.41
CA LEU A 34 -2.37 7.84 12.41
C LEU A 34 -3.19 8.44 11.26
N ASP A 35 -2.78 9.61 10.77
CA ASP A 35 -3.35 10.18 9.56
C ASP A 35 -2.67 9.66 8.27
N LYS A 36 -3.27 9.97 7.12
CA LYS A 36 -2.77 9.53 5.80
C LYS A 36 -1.34 10.01 5.52
N GLU A 37 -1.01 11.25 5.90
CA GLU A 37 0.31 11.82 5.68
C GLU A 37 1.38 11.17 6.56
N TYR A 38 1.03 10.82 7.80
CA TYR A 38 1.91 10.11 8.72
C TYR A 38 2.25 8.72 8.18
N VAL A 39 1.24 7.95 7.76
CA VAL A 39 1.47 6.62 7.17
C VAL A 39 2.29 6.71 5.89
N LYS A 40 2.02 7.68 5.01
CA LYS A 40 2.87 7.96 3.84
C LYS A 40 4.32 8.22 4.22
N ARG A 41 4.59 9.00 5.29
CA ARG A 41 5.95 9.23 5.78
C ARG A 41 6.60 7.96 6.34
N ILE A 42 5.84 7.08 7.02
CA ILE A 42 6.34 5.77 7.46
C ILE A 42 6.81 4.94 6.26
N PHE A 43 5.97 4.78 5.23
CA PHE A 43 6.30 3.99 4.04
C PHE A 43 7.38 4.64 3.14
N LEU A 44 7.71 5.92 3.38
CA LEU A 44 8.88 6.59 2.80
C LEU A 44 10.13 6.49 3.68
N GLY A 45 10.04 5.92 4.89
CA GLY A 45 11.13 5.87 5.87
C GLY A 45 11.52 7.24 6.43
N LYS A 46 10.63 8.24 6.26
CA LYS A 46 10.77 9.56 6.87
C LYS A 46 10.34 9.55 8.33
N GLU A 47 9.47 8.60 8.69
CA GLU A 47 9.04 8.33 10.04
C GLU A 47 9.28 6.86 10.38
N GLN A 48 9.82 6.59 11.57
CA GLN A 48 10.18 5.23 12.01
C GLN A 48 9.74 4.92 13.44
N LEU A 49 9.20 5.92 14.13
CA LEU A 49 8.62 5.80 15.45
C LEU A 49 7.13 6.11 15.33
N LEU A 50 6.33 5.50 16.17
CA LEU A 50 4.95 5.90 16.45
C LEU A 50 4.93 7.15 17.34
N PRO A 51 3.78 7.82 17.49
CA PRO A 51 3.63 8.94 18.43
C PRO A 51 4.04 8.60 19.86
N SER A 52 3.82 7.35 20.30
CA SER A 52 4.31 6.81 21.58
C SER A 52 5.83 6.64 21.70
N GLY A 53 6.58 6.73 20.61
CA GLY A 53 8.01 6.48 20.56
C GLY A 53 8.40 5.02 20.27
N SER A 54 7.44 4.10 20.16
CA SER A 54 7.71 2.72 19.75
C SER A 54 8.12 2.65 18.28
N LYS A 55 9.08 1.79 17.93
CA LYS A 55 9.53 1.60 16.55
C LYS A 55 8.43 0.91 15.72
N ILE A 56 8.04 1.52 14.60
CA ILE A 56 7.10 0.91 13.66
C ILE A 56 7.84 0.03 12.64
N MET A 57 7.24 -1.11 12.33
CA MET A 57 7.64 -1.98 11.24
C MET A 57 6.58 -1.94 10.13
N ILE A 58 7.04 -2.03 8.89
CA ILE A 58 6.16 -2.15 7.73
C ILE A 58 6.43 -3.46 7.01
N LEU A 59 5.36 -4.07 6.53
CA LEU A 59 5.43 -5.14 5.56
C LEU A 59 4.99 -4.61 4.19
N GLU A 60 5.49 -5.24 3.13
CA GLU A 60 5.20 -4.84 1.77
C GLU A 60 4.69 -6.04 0.95
N MET A 61 3.73 -5.79 0.07
CA MET A 61 3.29 -6.76 -0.93
C MET A 61 4.34 -6.86 -2.02
N ASP A 62 4.55 -8.07 -2.56
CA ASP A 62 5.43 -8.31 -3.70
C ASP A 62 5.38 -7.16 -4.72
N ASN A 63 6.55 -6.69 -5.13
CA ASN A 63 6.69 -5.49 -5.92
C ASN A 63 6.10 -5.63 -7.33
N GLU A 64 5.85 -6.85 -7.80
CA GLU A 64 5.15 -7.13 -9.06
C GLU A 64 3.63 -7.31 -8.89
N SER A 65 3.10 -7.16 -7.68
CA SER A 65 1.66 -7.27 -7.41
C SER A 65 0.88 -6.00 -7.77
N ASP A 66 -0.37 -6.18 -8.20
CA ASP A 66 -1.30 -5.07 -8.44
C ASP A 66 -1.57 -4.28 -7.14
N THR A 67 -1.59 -4.94 -5.99
CA THR A 67 -1.77 -4.31 -4.67
C THR A 67 -0.62 -3.37 -4.34
N PHE A 68 0.63 -3.75 -4.66
CA PHE A 68 1.79 -2.86 -4.53
C PHE A 68 1.66 -1.63 -5.45
N ALA A 69 1.26 -1.85 -6.70
CA ALA A 69 1.09 -0.76 -7.66
C ALA A 69 -0.01 0.22 -7.22
N GLU A 70 -1.14 -0.29 -6.73
CA GLU A 70 -2.23 0.51 -6.18
C GLU A 70 -1.78 1.30 -4.95
N PHE A 71 -1.05 0.66 -4.02
CA PHE A 71 -0.50 1.31 -2.84
C PHE A 71 0.46 2.46 -3.21
N ALA A 72 1.37 2.22 -4.15
CA ALA A 72 2.32 3.22 -4.61
C ALA A 72 1.59 4.46 -5.17
N ASN A 73 0.53 4.24 -5.96
CA ASN A 73 -0.23 5.33 -6.57
C ASN A 73 -1.14 6.06 -5.58
N SER A 74 -1.90 5.35 -4.75
CA SER A 74 -2.95 5.92 -3.90
C SER A 74 -2.46 6.44 -2.55
N VAL A 75 -1.44 5.80 -1.96
CA VAL A 75 -0.94 6.14 -0.61
C VAL A 75 0.37 6.92 -0.69
N VAL A 76 1.32 6.42 -1.48
CA VAL A 76 2.65 7.04 -1.59
C VAL A 76 2.66 8.18 -2.61
N GLU A 77 1.69 8.20 -3.53
CA GLU A 77 1.58 9.14 -4.65
C GLU A 77 2.83 9.13 -5.53
N LYS A 78 3.32 7.93 -5.85
CA LYS A 78 4.45 7.70 -6.74
C LYS A 78 4.14 6.58 -7.71
N GLN A 79 4.60 6.76 -8.95
CA GLN A 79 4.64 5.65 -9.91
C GLN A 79 5.39 4.45 -9.31
N PRO A 80 4.89 3.21 -9.48
CA PRO A 80 5.41 2.02 -8.80
C PRO A 80 6.94 1.85 -8.97
N GLU A 81 7.48 2.02 -10.17
CA GLU A 81 8.92 1.87 -10.44
C GLU A 81 9.75 2.91 -9.69
N ARG A 82 9.24 4.14 -9.57
CA ARG A 82 9.88 5.21 -8.80
C ARG A 82 9.85 4.91 -7.31
N TYR A 83 8.77 4.30 -6.83
CA TYR A 83 8.68 3.88 -5.44
C TYR A 83 9.64 2.72 -5.14
N LYS A 84 9.70 1.69 -6.00
CA LYS A 84 10.70 0.59 -5.91
C LYS A 84 12.13 1.13 -5.81
N ALA A 85 12.52 2.01 -6.72
CA ALA A 85 13.85 2.62 -6.73
C ALA A 85 14.12 3.48 -5.48
N TYR A 86 13.11 4.24 -5.03
CA TYR A 86 13.20 5.03 -3.81
C TYR A 86 13.45 4.14 -2.59
N MET A 87 12.65 3.08 -2.41
CA MET A 87 12.80 2.15 -1.29
C MET A 87 14.17 1.47 -1.31
N ALA A 88 14.62 0.97 -2.47
CA ALA A 88 15.93 0.34 -2.61
C ALA A 88 17.07 1.28 -2.15
N ARG A 89 16.99 2.56 -2.50
CA ARG A 89 17.94 3.58 -2.03
C ARG A 89 17.85 3.81 -0.52
N GLN A 90 16.65 3.88 0.05
CA GLN A 90 16.47 4.09 1.49
C GLN A 90 17.03 2.91 2.30
N ILE A 91 16.83 1.67 1.83
CA ILE A 91 17.39 0.46 2.43
C ILE A 91 18.92 0.46 2.31
N PHE A 92 19.45 0.71 1.10
CA PHE A 92 20.90 0.70 0.85
C PHE A 92 21.65 1.76 1.66
N THR A 93 21.03 2.93 1.88
CA THR A 93 21.61 4.00 2.70
C THR A 93 21.37 3.83 4.20
N GLY A 94 20.77 2.71 4.63
CA GLY A 94 20.50 2.40 6.05
C GLY A 94 19.40 3.26 6.68
N LYS A 95 18.68 4.07 5.89
CA LYS A 95 17.58 4.91 6.38
C LYS A 95 16.30 4.13 6.63
N MET A 96 16.17 2.95 6.02
CA MET A 96 15.06 2.04 6.23
C MET A 96 15.64 0.64 6.48
N PRO A 97 15.13 -0.12 7.45
CA PRO A 97 15.55 -1.52 7.61
C PRO A 97 15.15 -2.34 6.37
N PRO A 98 15.81 -3.49 6.10
CA PRO A 98 15.31 -4.46 5.14
C PRO A 98 13.86 -4.81 5.45
N LEU A 99 12.98 -4.66 4.46
CA LEU A 99 11.56 -4.95 4.62
C LEU A 99 11.27 -6.40 4.29
N GLN A 100 10.40 -7.01 5.06
CA GLN A 100 9.83 -8.29 4.71
C GLN A 100 8.73 -8.09 3.66
N ARG A 101 8.83 -8.85 2.57
CA ARG A 101 7.82 -8.93 1.53
C ARG A 101 6.92 -10.13 1.73
N VAL A 102 5.66 -10.00 1.33
CA VAL A 102 4.69 -11.09 1.31
C VAL A 102 4.13 -11.31 -0.09
N GLY A 103 3.71 -12.55 -0.37
CA GLY A 103 3.09 -12.90 -1.65
C GLY A 103 1.56 -12.77 -1.67
N SER A 104 0.91 -12.56 -0.53
CA SER A 104 -0.55 -12.55 -0.46
C SER A 104 -1.12 -11.73 0.71
N SER A 105 -2.38 -11.30 0.57
CA SER A 105 -3.13 -10.64 1.64
C SER A 105 -3.37 -11.57 2.84
N ALA A 106 -3.40 -12.88 2.66
CA ALA A 106 -3.49 -13.85 3.75
C ALA A 106 -2.22 -13.83 4.61
N GLU A 107 -1.05 -13.90 3.97
CA GLU A 107 0.25 -13.80 4.63
C GLU A 107 0.45 -12.42 5.30
N MET A 108 0.01 -11.34 4.63
CA MET A 108 0.02 -9.99 5.22
C MET A 108 -0.74 -9.96 6.55
N LYS A 109 -1.99 -10.45 6.55
CA LYS A 109 -2.82 -10.46 7.76
C LYS A 109 -2.21 -11.32 8.85
N GLU A 110 -1.68 -12.49 8.49
CA GLU A 110 -1.04 -13.38 9.45
C GLU A 110 0.11 -12.67 10.19
N LEU A 111 1.02 -12.04 9.46
CA LEU A 111 2.19 -11.38 10.05
C LEU A 111 1.80 -10.11 10.83
N VAL A 112 0.92 -9.28 10.28
CA VAL A 112 0.40 -8.07 10.97
C VAL A 112 -0.29 -8.44 12.28
N SER A 113 -1.04 -9.55 12.32
CA SER A 113 -1.75 -10.00 13.52
C SER A 113 -0.83 -10.49 14.64
N LYS A 114 0.47 -10.74 14.37
CA LYS A 114 1.44 -11.25 15.35
C LYS A 114 2.20 -10.16 16.10
N ASP A 115 2.24 -8.94 15.57
CA ASP A 115 3.02 -7.84 16.15
C ASP A 115 2.20 -6.54 16.22
N ASN A 116 2.13 -5.96 17.43
CA ASN A 116 1.42 -4.72 17.72
C ASN A 116 2.03 -3.49 17.06
N TYR A 117 3.28 -3.56 16.58
CA TYR A 117 3.98 -2.45 15.96
C TYR A 117 4.26 -2.67 14.47
N THR A 118 3.57 -3.62 13.85
CA THR A 118 3.65 -3.87 12.42
C THR A 118 2.39 -3.40 11.70
N ILE A 119 2.57 -2.66 10.60
CA ILE A 119 1.49 -2.29 9.68
C ILE A 119 1.75 -2.84 8.28
N GLY A 120 0.68 -3.06 7.55
CA GLY A 120 0.69 -3.50 6.16
C GLY A 120 -0.51 -2.94 5.41
N TYR A 121 -0.70 -3.35 4.18
CA TYR A 121 -1.81 -2.90 3.36
C TYR A 121 -2.39 -4.03 2.51
N ILE A 122 -3.71 -3.99 2.33
CA ILE A 122 -4.46 -4.95 1.53
C ILE A 122 -5.66 -4.26 0.87
N LEU A 123 -6.33 -4.96 -0.03
CA LEU A 123 -7.64 -4.52 -0.52
C LEU A 123 -8.68 -4.63 0.57
N LYS A 124 -9.59 -3.66 0.66
CA LYS A 124 -10.68 -3.64 1.66
C LYS A 124 -11.55 -4.89 1.61
N SER A 125 -11.74 -5.47 0.42
CA SER A 125 -12.49 -6.72 0.23
C SER A 125 -11.84 -7.94 0.87
N GLU A 126 -10.56 -7.87 1.21
CA GLU A 126 -9.79 -8.99 1.77
C GLU A 126 -9.61 -8.88 3.30
N VAL A 127 -10.10 -7.79 3.89
CA VAL A 127 -10.11 -7.58 5.34
C VAL A 127 -10.99 -8.61 6.01
N ASP A 128 -10.51 -9.16 7.12
CA ASP A 128 -11.29 -10.01 8.01
C ASP A 128 -11.08 -9.61 9.47
N ASN A 129 -11.64 -10.41 10.36
CA ASN A 129 -11.58 -10.20 11.80
C ASN A 129 -10.23 -10.57 12.42
N THR A 130 -9.13 -10.77 11.69
CA THR A 130 -7.80 -11.03 12.27
C THR A 130 -6.99 -9.75 12.50
N VAL A 131 -7.34 -8.69 11.78
CA VAL A 131 -6.62 -7.41 11.77
C VAL A 131 -7.56 -6.24 12.01
N LYS A 132 -7.00 -5.06 12.30
CA LYS A 132 -7.72 -3.80 12.44
C LYS A 132 -7.38 -2.90 11.26
N VAL A 133 -8.39 -2.34 10.61
CA VAL A 133 -8.21 -1.26 9.63
C VAL A 133 -7.94 0.04 10.40
N ILE A 134 -6.83 0.71 10.08
CA ILE A 134 -6.45 1.99 10.70
C ILE A 134 -6.62 3.17 9.75
N LEU A 135 -6.56 2.94 8.44
CA LEU A 135 -6.81 3.94 7.40
C LEU A 135 -7.47 3.32 6.17
N SER A 136 -8.22 4.14 5.44
CA SER A 136 -8.80 3.79 4.14
C SER A 136 -8.51 4.91 3.13
N PHE A 137 -8.20 4.52 1.90
CA PHE A 137 -7.83 5.43 0.82
C PHE A 137 -8.93 5.51 -0.23
#